data_AF-A0A9P4WX89-F1
#
_entry.id   AF-A0A9P4WX89-F1
#
_cell.length_a   1.000
_cell.length_b   1.000
_cell.length_c   1.000
_cell.angle_alpha   90.00
_cell.angle_beta   90.00
_cell.angle_gamma   90.00
#
_symmetry.space_group_name_H-M   'P 1'
#
loop_
_entity.id
_entity.type
_entity.pdbx_description
1 polymer ?
#
loop_
_entity_poly.entity_id
_entity_poly.type
_entity_poly.pdbx_seq_one_letter_code
_entity_poly.pdbx_strand_id
1 'polypeptide(L)'
;MATISLLPTRIQKLTSEIKEKEQGLAKLRKTEHKTFKAYIRARKKLSCKTRHDLQNPKVKKWYKIWMKSTDDLQALSTQLEREESELVSLKQQRAERIAADRSTFEAGLLRH
;
A
#
# COMPACT_ATOMS: atom_id res chain seq x y z
N MET A 1 7.29 19.41 -37.31
CA MET A 1 7.47 19.90 -35.94
C MET A 1 6.36 19.38 -35.05
N ALA A 2 6.66 19.00 -33.80
CA ALA A 2 5.78 18.49 -32.72
C ALA A 2 5.96 17.00 -32.34
N THR A 3 7.06 16.68 -31.65
CA THR A 3 7.20 15.48 -30.79
C THR A 3 7.36 15.83 -29.31
N ILE A 4 7.61 17.10 -28.99
CA ILE A 4 7.85 17.60 -27.62
C ILE A 4 6.55 17.63 -26.78
N SER A 5 5.35 17.66 -27.40
CA SER A 5 4.08 17.82 -26.65
C SER A 5 3.50 16.53 -26.05
N LEU A 6 4.02 15.35 -26.39
CA LEU A 6 3.47 14.06 -25.91
C LEU A 6 4.10 13.55 -24.61
N LEU A 7 5.33 13.97 -24.30
CA LEU A 7 6.07 13.56 -23.10
C LEU A 7 5.51 14.16 -21.79
N PRO A 8 5.14 15.47 -21.75
CA PRO A 8 4.47 16.05 -20.58
C PRO A 8 3.17 15.34 -20.20
N THR A 9 2.37 14.93 -21.20
CA THR A 9 1.11 14.21 -21.00
C THR A 9 1.34 12.82 -20.38
N ARG A 10 2.42 12.13 -20.75
CA ARG A 10 2.79 10.82 -20.17
C ARG A 10 3.25 10.95 -18.71
N ILE A 11 3.99 12.00 -18.36
CA ILE A 11 4.41 12.27 -16.98
C ILE A 11 3.21 12.69 -16.13
N GLN A 12 2.28 13.49 -16.68
CA GLN A 12 1.03 13.84 -16.02
C GLN A 12 0.19 12.59 -15.71
N LYS A 13 0.07 11.67 -16.69
CA LYS A 13 -0.62 10.39 -16.49
C LYS A 13 -0.01 9.57 -15.35
N LEU A 14 1.31 9.37 -15.36
CA LEU A 14 2.01 8.66 -14.28
C LEU A 14 1.84 9.36 -12.92
N THR A 15 1.81 10.69 -12.90
CA THR A 15 1.60 11.46 -11.67
C THR A 15 0.20 11.21 -11.09
N SER A 16 -0.82 11.12 -11.95
CA SER A 16 -2.18 10.76 -11.52
C SER A 16 -2.26 9.32 -11.02
N GLU A 17 -1.66 8.35 -11.75
CA GLU A 17 -1.61 6.94 -11.35
C GLU A 17 -0.91 6.76 -9.99
N ILE A 18 0.19 7.47 -9.74
CA ILE A 18 0.88 7.50 -8.44
C ILE A 18 -0.06 8.01 -7.33
N LYS A 19 -0.79 9.10 -7.57
CA LYS A 19 -1.73 9.65 -6.58
C LYS A 19 -2.86 8.67 -6.26
N GLU A 20 -3.41 8.01 -7.27
CA GLU A 20 -4.46 7.00 -7.08
C GLU A 20 -3.96 5.81 -6.25
N LYS A 21 -2.75 5.31 -6.55
CA LYS A 21 -2.11 4.23 -5.78
C LYS A 21 -1.80 4.66 -4.35
N GLU A 22 -1.32 5.88 -4.11
CA GLU A 22 -1.11 6.42 -2.76
C GLU A 22 -2.41 6.49 -1.95
N GLN A 23 -3.51 6.89 -2.58
CA GLN A 23 -4.83 6.87 -1.94
C GLN A 23 -5.31 5.45 -1.64
N GLY A 24 -5.06 4.50 -2.55
CA GLY A 24 -5.34 3.08 -2.33
C GLY A 24 -4.59 2.50 -1.14
N LEU A 25 -3.27 2.74 -1.08
CA LEU A 25 -2.42 2.35 0.06
C LEU A 25 -2.88 2.97 1.37
N ALA A 26 -3.28 4.25 1.37
CA ALA A 26 -3.81 4.89 2.57
C ALA A 26 -5.11 4.21 3.07
N LYS A 27 -5.97 3.73 2.17
CA LYS A 27 -7.16 2.94 2.54
C LYS A 27 -6.77 1.57 3.11
N LEU A 28 -5.81 0.87 2.50
CA LEU A 28 -5.30 -0.41 3.00
C LEU A 28 -4.70 -0.29 4.40
N ARG A 29 -3.84 0.70 4.65
CA ARG A 29 -3.27 0.99 5.98
C ARG A 29 -4.35 1.29 7.03
N LYS A 30 -5.42 1.99 6.65
CA LYS A 30 -6.58 2.21 7.54
C LYS A 30 -7.27 0.90 7.90
N THR A 31 -7.40 -0.03 6.95
CA THR A 31 -7.99 -1.35 7.18
C THR A 31 -7.10 -2.20 8.07
N GLU A 32 -5.80 -2.29 7.77
CA GLU A 32 -4.80 -2.98 8.60
C GLU A 32 -4.84 -2.49 10.05
N HIS A 33 -4.84 -1.18 10.27
CA HIS A 33 -4.90 -0.62 11.61
C HIS A 33 -6.19 -0.99 12.36
N LYS A 34 -7.33 -1.07 11.67
CA LYS A 34 -8.59 -1.53 12.27
C LYS A 34 -8.52 -3.02 12.63
N THR A 35 -7.97 -3.85 11.75
CA THR A 35 -7.77 -5.28 12.00
C THR A 35 -6.81 -5.51 13.17
N PHE A 36 -5.73 -4.72 13.25
CA PHE A 36 -4.79 -4.76 14.38
C PHE A 36 -5.45 -4.41 15.71
N LYS A 37 -6.31 -3.37 15.73
CA LYS A 37 -7.11 -3.05 16.92
C LYS A 37 -8.03 -4.21 17.34
N ALA A 38 -8.62 -4.92 16.37
CA ALA A 38 -9.45 -6.08 16.65
C ALA A 38 -8.61 -7.24 17.22
N TYR A 39 -7.44 -7.51 16.64
CA TYR A 39 -6.46 -8.48 17.13
C TYR A 39 -6.07 -8.21 18.58
N ILE A 40 -5.62 -6.99 18.89
CA ILE A 40 -5.20 -6.59 20.24
C ILE A 40 -6.36 -6.72 21.24
N ARG A 41 -7.57 -6.30 20.84
CA ARG A 41 -8.76 -6.44 21.68
C ARG A 41 -9.07 -7.91 21.96
N ALA A 42 -9.02 -8.77 20.95
CA ALA A 42 -9.27 -10.19 21.12
C ALA A 42 -8.21 -10.86 22.02
N ARG A 43 -6.93 -10.55 21.79
CA ARG A 43 -5.81 -11.02 22.61
C ARG A 43 -5.96 -10.60 24.08
N LYS A 44 -6.29 -9.33 24.35
CA LYS A 44 -6.56 -8.84 25.72
C LYS A 44 -7.74 -9.56 26.37
N LYS A 45 -8.82 -9.81 25.62
CA LYS A 45 -10.00 -10.50 26.15
C LYS A 45 -9.74 -11.98 26.46
N LEU A 46 -8.84 -12.62 25.72
CA LEU A 46 -8.38 -13.97 25.98
C LEU A 46 -7.42 -14.01 27.16
N SER A 47 -6.44 -13.10 27.24
CA SER A 47 -5.44 -13.10 28.32
C SER A 47 -6.03 -12.85 29.72
N CYS A 48 -7.18 -12.15 29.81
CA CYS A 48 -7.91 -11.97 31.07
C CYS A 48 -8.71 -13.21 31.51
N LYS A 49 -8.58 -14.36 30.84
CA LYS A 49 -9.30 -15.60 31.19
C LYS A 49 -8.34 -16.55 31.90
N THR A 50 -8.68 -16.88 33.15
CA THR A 50 -7.93 -17.82 33.98
C THR A 50 -7.91 -19.24 33.41
N ARG A 51 -8.92 -19.60 32.60
CA ARG A 51 -8.99 -20.86 31.85
C ARG A 51 -9.32 -20.56 30.39
N HIS A 52 -8.45 -20.97 29.47
CA HIS A 52 -8.65 -20.88 28.04
C HIS A 52 -9.47 -22.06 27.51
N ASP A 53 -10.60 -22.31 28.16
CA ASP A 53 -11.48 -23.41 27.79
C ASP A 53 -12.26 -23.04 26.52
N LEU A 54 -11.99 -23.75 25.41
CA LEU A 54 -12.68 -23.56 24.13
C LEU A 54 -14.13 -24.06 24.14
N GLN A 55 -14.55 -24.79 25.17
CA GLN A 55 -15.97 -25.09 25.44
C GLN A 55 -16.71 -23.84 25.93
N ASN A 56 -16.01 -22.88 26.53
CA ASN A 56 -16.62 -21.62 26.97
C ASN A 56 -16.96 -20.75 25.74
N PRO A 57 -18.24 -20.39 25.52
CA PRO A 57 -18.67 -19.66 24.33
C PRO A 57 -18.00 -18.27 24.22
N LYS A 58 -17.67 -17.63 25.34
CA LYS A 58 -16.97 -16.34 25.34
C LYS A 58 -15.51 -16.50 24.89
N VAL A 59 -14.81 -17.54 25.35
CA VAL A 59 -13.41 -17.82 24.96
C VAL A 59 -13.37 -18.21 23.48
N LYS A 60 -14.24 -19.12 23.05
CA LYS A 60 -14.37 -19.54 21.65
C LYS A 60 -14.61 -18.38 20.69
N LYS A 61 -15.48 -17.43 21.06
CA LYS A 61 -15.74 -16.21 20.26
C LYS A 61 -14.47 -15.38 20.08
N TRP A 62 -13.78 -15.04 21.16
CA TRP A 62 -12.58 -14.20 21.08
C TRP A 62 -11.41 -14.93 20.40
N TYR A 63 -11.31 -16.24 20.57
CA TYR A 63 -10.33 -17.08 19.87
C TYR A 63 -10.55 -17.05 18.36
N LYS A 64 -11.80 -17.21 17.89
CA LYS A 64 -12.14 -17.06 16.46
C LYS A 64 -11.80 -15.69 15.91
N ILE A 65 -12.08 -14.62 16.66
CA ILE A 65 -11.74 -13.26 16.25
C ILE A 65 -10.22 -13.09 16.17
N TRP A 66 -9.49 -13.59 17.17
CA TRP A 66 -8.03 -13.52 17.22
C TRP A 66 -7.37 -14.25 16.04
N MET A 67 -7.78 -15.51 15.78
CA MET A 67 -7.32 -16.28 14.62
C MET A 67 -7.60 -15.55 13.31
N LYS A 68 -8.87 -15.19 13.07
CA LYS A 68 -9.25 -14.47 11.84
C LYS A 68 -8.47 -13.17 11.66
N SER A 69 -8.34 -12.36 12.72
CA SER A 69 -7.59 -11.11 12.63
C SER A 69 -6.09 -11.32 12.40
N THR A 70 -5.54 -12.48 12.76
CA THR A 70 -4.15 -12.82 12.48
C THR A 70 -3.98 -13.15 10.99
N ASP A 71 -4.86 -13.99 10.44
CA ASP A 71 -4.88 -14.33 9.01
C ASP A 71 -5.10 -13.07 8.15
N ASP A 72 -6.08 -12.24 8.53
CA ASP A 72 -6.40 -10.98 7.86
C ASP A 72 -5.20 -10.01 7.91
N LEU A 73 -4.48 -9.92 9.03
CA LEU A 73 -3.28 -9.08 9.14
C LEU A 73 -2.14 -9.57 8.25
N GLN A 74 -1.91 -10.89 8.20
CA GLN A 74 -0.89 -11.47 7.33
C GLN A 74 -1.20 -11.17 5.86
N ALA A 75 -2.45 -11.38 5.44
CA ALA A 75 -2.89 -11.06 4.08
C ALA A 75 -2.73 -9.57 3.75
N LEU A 76 -3.11 -8.68 4.69
CA LEU A 76 -2.97 -7.23 4.52
C LEU A 76 -1.50 -6.80 4.45
N SER A 77 -0.62 -7.41 5.24
CA SER A 77 0.82 -7.14 5.20
C SER A 77 1.41 -7.48 3.83
N THR A 78 1.13 -8.68 3.31
CA THR A 78 1.58 -9.09 1.97
C THR A 78 1.01 -8.19 0.88
N GLN A 79 -0.26 -7.77 1.01
CA GLN A 79 -0.86 -6.86 0.06
C GLN A 79 -0.21 -5.46 0.10
N LEU A 80 0.08 -4.94 1.30
CA LEU A 80 0.77 -3.65 1.46
C LEU A 80 2.17 -3.70 0.84
N GLU A 81 2.97 -4.72 1.12
CA GLU A 81 4.32 -4.89 0.55
C GLU A 81 4.29 -4.89 -0.98
N ARG A 82 3.33 -5.60 -1.57
CA ARG A 82 3.13 -5.63 -3.03
C ARG A 82 2.78 -4.25 -3.58
N GLU A 83 1.76 -3.60 -3.02
CA GLU A 83 1.28 -2.30 -3.49
C GLU A 83 2.31 -1.17 -3.27
N GLU A 84 3.09 -1.25 -2.19
CA GLU A 84 4.21 -0.32 -1.93
C GLU A 84 5.34 -0.51 -2.94
N SER A 85 5.67 -1.76 -3.29
CA SER A 85 6.65 -2.07 -4.34
C SER A 85 6.20 -1.55 -5.71
N GLU A 86 4.93 -1.72 -6.05
CA GLU A 86 4.33 -1.18 -7.28
C GLU A 86 4.40 0.36 -7.29
N LEU A 87 4.10 1.03 -6.18
CA LEU A 87 4.20 2.48 -6.06
C LEU A 87 5.65 2.97 -6.25
N VAL A 88 6.62 2.29 -5.65
CA VAL A 88 8.05 2.61 -5.84
C VAL A 88 8.44 2.47 -7.30
N SER A 89 8.00 1.39 -7.97
CA SER A 89 8.24 1.20 -9.40
C SER A 89 7.67 2.34 -10.25
N LEU A 90 6.42 2.76 -10.00
CA LEU A 90 5.80 3.89 -10.72
C LEU A 90 6.56 5.21 -10.48
N LYS A 91 7.01 5.46 -9.24
CA LYS A 91 7.82 6.65 -8.91
C LYS A 91 9.16 6.62 -9.63
N GLN A 92 9.80 5.46 -9.71
CA GLN A 92 11.05 5.26 -10.43
C GLN A 92 10.88 5.51 -11.94
N GLN A 93 9.86 4.92 -12.56
CA GLN A 93 9.53 5.16 -13.97
C GLN A 93 9.26 6.63 -14.28
N ARG A 94 8.57 7.35 -13.38
CA ARG A 94 8.36 8.80 -13.50
C ARG A 94 9.68 9.55 -13.46
N ALA A 95 10.58 9.21 -12.53
CA ALA A 95 11.88 9.85 -12.40
C ALA A 95 12.76 9.64 -13.65
N GLU A 96 12.82 8.40 -14.15
CA GLU A 96 13.56 8.05 -15.36
C GLU A 96 13.07 8.81 -16.59
N ARG A 97 11.75 8.94 -16.76
CA ARG A 97 11.18 9.71 -17.87
C ARG A 97 11.48 11.20 -17.76
N ILE A 98 11.43 11.78 -16.56
CA ILE A 98 11.82 13.19 -16.35
C ILE A 98 13.31 13.38 -16.68
N ALA A 99 14.17 12.44 -16.29
CA ALA A 99 15.59 12.50 -16.61
C ALA A 99 15.85 12.42 -18.12
N ALA A 100 15.16 11.52 -18.82
CA ALA A 100 15.23 11.41 -20.29
C ALA A 100 14.74 12.68 -21.00
N ASP A 101 13.67 13.31 -20.49
CA ASP A 101 13.14 14.57 -21.02
C ASP A 101 14.16 15.71 -20.88
N ARG A 102 14.81 15.82 -19.70
CA ARG A 102 15.87 16.80 -19.46
C ARG A 102 17.05 16.60 -20.40
N SER A 103 17.54 15.36 -20.53
CA SER A 103 18.65 15.04 -21.42
C SER A 103 18.34 15.34 -22.89
N THR A 104 17.11 15.05 -23.33
CA THR A 104 16.65 15.36 -24.70
C THR A 104 16.61 16.87 -24.94
N PHE A 105 16.15 17.64 -23.95
CA PHE A 105 16.12 19.10 -24.02
C PHE A 105 17.52 19.72 -24.05
N GLU A 106 18.42 19.29 -23.16
CA GLU A 106 19.82 19.74 -23.12
C GLU A 106 20.56 19.42 -24.43
N ALA A 107 20.36 18.22 -24.99
CA ALA A 107 20.95 17.84 -26.28
C ALA A 107 20.36 18.63 -27.47
N GLY A 108 19.16 19.21 -27.33
CA GLY A 108 18.57 20.12 -28.31
C GLY A 108 19.18 21.52 -28.20
N LEU A 109 19.43 22.00 -26.99
CA LEU A 109 20.07 23.29 -26.71
C LEU A 109 21.52 23.35 -27.23
N LEU A 110 22.31 22.29 -27.04
CA LEU A 110 23.72 22.25 -27.46
C LEU A 110 23.93 22.14 -28.98
N ARG A 111 22.87 21.93 -29.76
CA ARG A 111 22.92 21.84 -31.24
C ARG A 111 22.55 23.14 -31.94
N HIS A 112 22.07 24.13 -31.18
CA HIS A 112 21.68 25.46 -31.66
C HIS A 112 22.61 26.53 -31.08
#